data_AF-A0A455AWK7-F1
#
_entry.id   AF-A0A455AWK7-F1
#
_cell.length_a   1.000
_cell.length_b   1.000
_cell.length_c   1.000
_cell.angle_alpha   90.00
_cell.angle_beta   90.00
_cell.angle_gamma   90.00
#
_symmetry.space_group_name_H-M   'P 1'
#
loop_
_entity.id
_entity.type
_entity.pdbx_description
1 polymer ?
#
loop_
_entity_poly.entity_id
_entity_poly.type
_entity_poly.pdbx_seq_one_letter_code
_entity_poly.pdbx_strand_id
1 'polypeptide(L)'
;MAAADRGPGVAVPVELRREQHMVCVEYPGVVRDVSKMLQTLGGEEGVSRIYADPTKRLELYFRPKDPYCHPVCANRFGTSSLLLRIKRKMRRQRGAPGTEANPKVTFDIESLGIVSTVYKFQGMSDFQYLAVHTEAGGRHMSMYSKVLMLKPEKEGFFHQELPLYIPPPIFSRLDTPVDYSYRPETQHREGYNNPSVSGENLIGLSRARRPHNAIFVNFEGDEVPEQPLEAAAQTWRKVCTNPVDHKVEEELRKLFEIRPIWSRNAVKANISVHPDKLKVLLPFMAYYMITGPWRSLWIRFGYDPRKHPDAKIYQVLDFRIRCGMKYGYAPSDMPVKAKRSTYNYSLPITVKKTTSQLATMHDLKQGLDPSGSASARKSASNKYKLKDSVYIFREGALPPYRQMFYQFCDLNVDEYAAEDHSPQ
;
A
#
# COMPACT_ATOMS: atom_id res chain seq x y z
N MET A 1 -63.61 9.03 3.26
CA MET A 1 -64.71 8.39 2.49
C MET A 1 -64.37 6.94 2.23
N ALA A 2 -65.31 6.03 2.46
CA ALA A 2 -65.12 4.58 2.43
C ALA A 2 -64.84 4.04 1.01
N ALA A 3 -63.79 3.23 0.86
CA ALA A 3 -63.51 2.53 -0.39
C ALA A 3 -64.26 1.19 -0.42
N ALA A 4 -65.20 1.08 -1.36
CA ALA A 4 -65.93 -0.13 -1.70
C ALA A 4 -65.01 -1.23 -2.25
N ASP A 5 -65.55 -2.45 -2.28
CA ASP A 5 -64.92 -3.69 -2.71
C ASP A 5 -64.10 -3.56 -4.01
N ARG A 6 -62.84 -4.01 -3.99
CA ARG A 6 -61.94 -3.95 -5.15
C ARG A 6 -61.27 -5.31 -5.32
N GLY A 7 -61.58 -5.97 -6.45
CA GLY A 7 -61.07 -7.29 -6.85
C GLY A 7 -59.55 -7.33 -7.14
N PRO A 8 -59.01 -8.50 -7.52
CA PRO A 8 -57.58 -8.69 -7.72
C PRO A 8 -57.12 -7.94 -8.98
N GLY A 9 -56.14 -7.04 -8.83
CA GLY A 9 -55.56 -6.25 -9.95
C GLY A 9 -55.72 -4.74 -9.85
N VAL A 10 -56.17 -4.19 -8.73
CA VAL A 10 -56.31 -2.73 -8.57
C VAL A 10 -54.96 -2.07 -8.26
N ALA A 11 -54.52 -1.17 -9.15
CA ALA A 11 -53.42 -0.25 -8.90
C ALA A 11 -53.74 0.65 -7.70
N VAL A 12 -52.87 0.64 -6.68
CA VAL A 12 -52.97 1.53 -5.53
C VAL A 12 -52.14 2.78 -5.83
N PRO A 13 -52.76 3.96 -5.99
CA PRO A 13 -52.01 5.19 -6.19
C PRO A 13 -51.24 5.53 -4.90
N VAL A 14 -49.93 5.73 -5.02
CA VAL A 14 -49.07 6.13 -3.91
C VAL A 14 -48.49 7.50 -4.23
N GLU A 15 -48.79 8.49 -3.39
CA GLU A 15 -48.24 9.83 -3.52
C GLU A 15 -46.77 9.85 -3.06
N LEU A 16 -45.89 10.37 -3.91
CA LEU A 16 -44.46 10.39 -3.68
C LEU A 16 -44.07 11.64 -2.88
N ARG A 17 -43.59 11.45 -1.65
CA ARG A 17 -43.00 12.52 -0.84
C ARG A 17 -41.57 12.82 -1.29
N ARG A 18 -41.43 13.64 -2.34
CA ARG A 18 -40.14 13.94 -2.98
C ARG A 18 -39.16 14.71 -2.09
N GLU A 19 -39.65 15.47 -1.12
CA GLU A 19 -38.83 16.32 -0.25
C GLU A 19 -38.15 15.54 0.89
N GLN A 20 -38.65 14.34 1.21
CA GLN A 20 -38.15 13.55 2.32
C GLN A 20 -37.02 12.62 1.87
N HIS A 21 -35.78 13.10 2.03
CA HIS A 21 -34.59 12.31 1.77
C HIS A 21 -34.13 11.55 3.01
N MET A 22 -33.80 10.27 2.83
CA MET A 22 -33.39 9.37 3.89
C MET A 22 -32.04 8.73 3.59
N VAL A 23 -31.41 8.24 4.64
CA VAL A 23 -30.15 7.48 4.60
C VAL A 23 -30.44 6.06 5.08
N CYS A 24 -29.94 5.07 4.34
CA CYS A 24 -30.07 3.66 4.71
C CYS A 24 -28.70 3.09 5.09
N VAL A 25 -28.66 2.24 6.12
CA VAL A 25 -27.49 1.44 6.47
C VAL A 25 -27.87 -0.02 6.35
N GLU A 26 -27.26 -0.73 5.41
CA GLU A 26 -27.42 -2.19 5.24
C GLU A 26 -26.57 -2.91 6.30
N TYR A 27 -27.07 -2.96 7.54
CA TYR A 27 -26.37 -3.53 8.67
C TYR A 27 -26.08 -5.04 8.46
N PRO A 28 -24.85 -5.53 8.70
CA PRO A 28 -24.43 -6.89 8.34
C PRO A 28 -24.85 -7.95 9.38
N GLY A 29 -25.94 -7.72 10.10
CA GLY A 29 -26.42 -8.58 11.17
C GLY A 29 -27.91 -8.43 11.45
N VAL A 30 -28.46 -9.34 12.25
CA VAL A 30 -29.88 -9.31 12.62
C VAL A 30 -30.11 -8.30 13.73
N VAL A 31 -30.91 -7.27 13.46
CA VAL A 31 -31.23 -6.21 14.43
C VAL A 31 -32.43 -6.62 15.28
N ARG A 32 -32.17 -6.91 16.57
CA ARG A 32 -33.22 -7.14 17.57
C ARG A 32 -33.48 -5.92 18.46
N ASP A 33 -32.44 -5.12 18.68
CA ASP A 33 -32.44 -3.94 19.54
C ASP A 33 -31.77 -2.80 18.77
N VAL A 34 -32.56 -1.79 18.42
CA VAL A 34 -32.12 -0.66 17.58
C VAL A 34 -31.10 0.21 18.32
N SER A 35 -31.26 0.40 19.63
CA SER A 35 -30.36 1.22 20.44
C SER A 35 -28.96 0.59 20.53
N LYS A 36 -28.88 -0.73 20.73
CA LYS A 36 -27.60 -1.45 20.72
C LYS A 36 -26.95 -1.46 19.34
N MET A 37 -27.76 -1.58 18.28
CA MET A 37 -27.26 -1.49 16.90
C MET A 37 -26.68 -0.10 16.60
N LEU A 38 -27.35 0.97 17.04
CA LEU A 38 -26.81 2.32 16.85
C LEU A 38 -25.50 2.52 17.61
N GLN A 39 -25.36 1.96 18.81
CA GLN A 39 -24.10 2.02 19.57
C GLN A 39 -22.90 1.41 18.82
N THR A 40 -23.10 0.35 18.03
CA THR A 40 -22.01 -0.26 17.25
C THR A 40 -21.56 0.61 16.07
N LEU A 41 -22.41 1.54 15.61
CA LEU A 41 -22.13 2.50 14.54
C LEU A 41 -21.63 3.87 15.06
N GLY A 42 -21.32 3.98 16.36
CA GLY A 42 -20.91 5.24 16.99
C GLY A 42 -22.08 6.16 17.37
N GLY A 43 -23.30 5.61 17.44
CA GLY A 43 -24.51 6.35 17.76
C GLY A 43 -25.03 7.20 16.61
N GLU A 44 -26.16 7.88 16.85
CA GLU A 44 -26.79 8.75 15.83
C GLU A 44 -25.90 9.93 15.43
N GLU A 45 -25.16 10.51 16.40
CA GLU A 45 -24.17 11.56 16.14
C GLU A 45 -23.01 11.06 15.28
N GLY A 46 -22.52 9.84 15.53
CA GLY A 46 -21.47 9.21 14.74
C GLY A 46 -21.89 9.05 13.28
N VAL A 47 -23.06 8.45 13.05
CA VAL A 47 -23.64 8.27 11.71
C VAL A 47 -23.85 9.61 11.00
N SER A 48 -24.42 10.59 11.69
CA SER A 48 -24.66 11.94 11.15
C SER A 48 -23.36 12.64 10.73
N ARG A 49 -22.30 12.51 11.54
CA ARG A 49 -20.97 13.07 11.25
C ARG A 49 -20.33 12.44 10.02
N ILE A 50 -20.45 11.12 9.87
CA ILE A 50 -19.96 10.40 8.67
C ILE A 50 -20.80 10.74 7.44
N TYR A 51 -22.10 10.95 7.60
CA TYR A 51 -22.95 11.39 6.50
C TYR A 51 -22.57 12.79 5.97
N ALA A 52 -22.19 13.70 6.86
CA ALA A 52 -21.74 15.04 6.50
C ALA A 52 -20.42 15.06 5.70
N ASP A 53 -19.57 14.04 5.85
CA ASP A 53 -18.29 13.92 5.15
C ASP A 53 -18.28 12.72 4.17
N PRO A 54 -18.52 12.94 2.86
CA PRO A 54 -18.55 11.87 1.87
C PRO A 54 -17.23 11.12 1.67
N THR A 55 -16.11 11.61 2.22
CA THR A 55 -14.79 10.95 2.09
C THR A 55 -14.58 9.83 3.10
N LYS A 56 -15.39 9.81 4.17
CA LYS A 56 -15.31 8.83 5.24
C LYS A 56 -16.22 7.63 4.99
N ARG A 57 -15.77 6.48 5.47
CA ARG A 57 -16.55 5.25 5.52
C ARG A 57 -17.27 5.15 6.86
N LEU A 58 -18.42 4.50 6.87
CA LEU A 58 -19.15 4.26 8.12
C LEU A 58 -18.51 3.08 8.84
N GLU A 59 -18.04 3.31 10.06
CA GLU A 59 -17.38 2.30 10.87
C GLU A 59 -18.40 1.54 11.72
N LEU A 60 -18.22 0.22 11.79
CA LEU A 60 -18.98 -0.69 12.64
C LEU A 60 -18.03 -1.41 13.60
N TYR A 61 -18.26 -1.22 14.89
CA TYR A 61 -17.54 -1.91 15.96
C TYR A 61 -18.44 -2.98 16.56
N PHE A 62 -18.15 -4.26 16.29
CA PHE A 62 -18.90 -5.37 16.91
C PHE A 62 -18.73 -5.41 18.44
N ARG A 63 -17.63 -4.86 18.95
CA ARG A 63 -17.32 -4.77 20.39
C ARG A 63 -17.06 -3.30 20.74
N PRO A 64 -18.10 -2.45 20.82
CA PRO A 64 -17.94 -0.99 20.96
C PRO A 64 -17.31 -0.56 22.29
N LYS A 65 -17.24 -1.46 23.28
CA LYS A 65 -16.57 -1.21 24.57
C LYS A 65 -15.09 -1.60 24.57
N ASP A 66 -14.62 -2.32 23.54
CA ASP A 66 -13.22 -2.71 23.43
C ASP A 66 -12.45 -1.69 22.56
N PRO A 67 -11.45 -0.98 23.11
CA PRO A 67 -10.63 -0.04 22.35
C PRO A 67 -9.71 -0.70 21.31
N TYR A 68 -9.43 -2.01 21.43
CA TYR A 68 -8.64 -2.77 20.45
C TYR A 68 -9.50 -3.45 19.37
N CYS A 69 -10.80 -3.19 19.35
CA CYS A 69 -11.67 -3.73 18.31
C CYS A 69 -11.43 -3.01 16.98
N HIS A 70 -10.91 -3.72 15.99
CA HIS A 70 -10.82 -3.19 14.63
C HIS A 70 -12.22 -3.08 14.01
N PRO A 71 -12.56 -1.95 13.36
CA PRO A 71 -13.88 -1.75 12.77
C PRO A 71 -14.04 -2.46 11.43
N VAL A 72 -15.28 -2.78 11.07
CA VAL A 72 -15.68 -3.10 9.70
C VAL A 72 -16.23 -1.84 9.04
N CYS A 73 -15.83 -1.55 7.81
CA CYS A 73 -16.15 -0.27 7.17
C CYS A 73 -17.18 -0.45 6.03
N ALA A 74 -18.27 0.31 6.09
CA ALA A 74 -19.25 0.41 5.02
C ALA A 74 -18.92 1.53 4.02
N ASN A 75 -19.11 1.21 2.74
CA ASN A 75 -18.96 2.13 1.63
C ASN A 75 -20.26 2.89 1.37
N ARG A 76 -20.12 4.18 1.01
CA ARG A 76 -21.25 5.06 0.67
C ARG A 76 -21.61 4.94 -0.80
N PHE A 77 -22.88 4.70 -1.09
CA PHE A 77 -23.44 4.66 -2.45
C PHE A 77 -24.62 5.62 -2.58
N GLY A 78 -24.72 6.29 -3.74
CA GLY A 78 -25.91 7.06 -4.09
C GLY A 78 -27.00 6.15 -4.65
N THR A 79 -28.25 6.35 -4.22
CA THR A 79 -29.41 5.56 -4.68
C THR A 79 -30.63 6.46 -4.85
N SER A 80 -31.66 5.96 -5.52
CA SER A 80 -32.97 6.60 -5.66
C SER A 80 -34.11 5.67 -5.22
N SER A 81 -33.84 4.80 -4.24
CA SER A 81 -34.79 3.80 -3.75
C SER A 81 -35.91 4.44 -2.94
N LEU A 82 -37.10 3.85 -2.92
CA LEU A 82 -38.25 4.35 -2.15
C LEU A 82 -38.46 3.52 -0.88
N LEU A 83 -38.71 4.18 0.24
CA LEU A 83 -39.15 3.51 1.47
C LEU A 83 -40.69 3.52 1.52
N LEU A 84 -41.29 2.33 1.57
CA LEU A 84 -42.73 2.15 1.62
C LEU A 84 -43.16 1.55 2.96
N ARG A 85 -44.18 2.14 3.59
CA ARG A 85 -44.87 1.57 4.75
C ARG A 85 -46.09 0.80 4.26
N ILE A 86 -46.12 -0.51 4.50
CA ILE A 86 -47.22 -1.39 4.10
C ILE A 86 -47.94 -1.88 5.35
N LYS A 87 -49.21 -1.48 5.54
CA LYS A 87 -50.07 -1.98 6.62
C LYS A 87 -51.05 -3.00 6.05
N ARG A 88 -50.98 -4.23 6.55
CA ARG A 88 -51.90 -5.31 6.20
C ARG A 88 -53.09 -5.30 7.16
N LYS A 89 -54.30 -5.00 6.68
CA LYS A 89 -55.56 -5.08 7.44
C LYS A 89 -56.31 -6.35 7.06
N MET A 90 -56.63 -7.17 8.05
CA MET A 90 -57.38 -8.42 7.87
C MET A 90 -58.77 -8.26 8.51
N ARG A 91 -59.83 -8.36 7.72
CA ARG A 91 -61.21 -8.34 8.24
C ARG A 91 -61.79 -9.75 8.16
N ARG A 92 -62.07 -10.35 9.32
CA ARG A 92 -62.87 -11.58 9.40
C ARG A 92 -64.32 -11.21 9.10
N GLN A 93 -64.92 -11.83 8.09
CA GLN A 93 -66.36 -11.73 7.89
C GLN A 93 -67.05 -12.50 9.03
N ARG A 94 -67.66 -11.78 9.98
CA ARG A 94 -68.64 -12.38 10.91
C ARG A 94 -69.96 -12.44 10.15
N GLY A 95 -70.42 -13.65 9.79
CA GLY A 95 -71.78 -13.85 9.31
C GLY A 95 -72.03 -14.83 8.16
N ALA A 96 -71.06 -15.66 7.73
CA ALA A 96 -71.33 -16.70 6.74
C ALA A 96 -71.16 -18.10 7.34
N PRO A 97 -72.22 -18.92 7.47
CA PRO A 97 -72.10 -20.33 7.80
C PRO A 97 -71.69 -21.08 6.52
N GLY A 98 -70.41 -21.43 6.41
CA GLY A 98 -69.87 -22.17 5.27
C GLY A 98 -68.34 -22.21 5.31
N THR A 99 -67.78 -23.38 5.03
CA THR A 99 -66.40 -23.81 5.34
C THR A 99 -65.27 -23.13 4.54
N GLU A 100 -65.49 -21.98 3.90
CA GLU A 100 -64.46 -21.27 3.11
C GLU A 100 -64.54 -19.73 3.22
N ALA A 101 -64.55 -19.19 4.44
CA ALA A 101 -64.42 -17.74 4.62
C ALA A 101 -62.96 -17.29 4.43
N ASN A 102 -62.54 -17.09 3.17
CA ASN A 102 -61.26 -16.46 2.85
C ASN A 102 -61.22 -15.04 3.46
N PRO A 103 -60.25 -14.74 4.35
CA PRO A 103 -60.20 -13.44 5.02
C PRO A 103 -59.91 -12.34 4.00
N LYS A 104 -60.74 -11.29 3.97
CA LYS A 104 -60.50 -10.11 3.12
C LYS A 104 -59.28 -9.35 3.64
N VAL A 105 -58.16 -9.47 2.91
CA VAL A 105 -56.92 -8.76 3.19
C VAL A 105 -56.89 -7.47 2.37
N THR A 106 -56.73 -6.34 3.03
CA THR A 106 -56.53 -5.04 2.39
C THR A 106 -55.15 -4.50 2.77
N PHE A 107 -54.43 -3.95 1.78
CA PHE A 107 -53.13 -3.33 1.99
C PHE A 107 -53.28 -1.81 1.91
N ASP A 108 -52.72 -1.13 2.90
CA ASP A 108 -52.59 0.31 2.95
C ASP A 108 -51.11 0.64 2.77
N ILE A 109 -50.78 1.31 1.66
CA ILE A 109 -49.40 1.55 1.22
C ILE A 109 -49.14 3.06 1.22
N GLU A 110 -48.08 3.48 1.92
CA GLU A 110 -47.67 4.88 2.01
C GLU A 110 -46.19 5.02 1.65
N SER A 111 -45.83 6.02 0.84
CA SER A 111 -44.44 6.39 0.61
C SER A 111 -43.93 7.27 1.76
N LEU A 112 -42.87 6.82 2.43
CA LEU A 112 -42.22 7.56 3.51
C LEU A 112 -41.11 8.50 3.01
N GLY A 113 -40.57 8.26 1.81
CA GLY A 113 -39.52 9.10 1.23
C GLY A 113 -38.56 8.35 0.31
N ILE A 114 -37.53 9.07 -0.13
CA ILE A 114 -36.48 8.58 -1.04
C ILE A 114 -35.19 8.33 -0.26
N VAL A 115 -34.65 7.11 -0.35
CA VAL A 115 -33.33 6.76 0.16
C VAL A 115 -32.29 7.22 -0.86
N SER A 116 -31.67 8.36 -0.57
CA SER A 116 -30.68 9.01 -1.44
C SER A 116 -29.28 8.41 -1.28
N THR A 117 -28.98 7.88 -0.09
CA THR A 117 -27.67 7.36 0.27
C THR A 117 -27.83 6.03 1.00
N VAL A 118 -27.05 5.04 0.60
CA VAL A 118 -26.96 3.75 1.29
C VAL A 118 -25.51 3.44 1.69
N TYR A 119 -25.32 2.97 2.92
CA TYR A 119 -24.05 2.45 3.41
C TYR A 119 -24.08 0.92 3.37
N LYS A 120 -23.13 0.30 2.67
CA LYS A 120 -23.05 -1.16 2.53
C LYS A 120 -21.73 -1.72 3.04
N PHE A 121 -21.79 -2.75 3.87
CA PHE A 121 -20.62 -3.47 4.36
C PHE A 121 -20.24 -4.59 3.38
N GLN A 122 -19.43 -4.24 2.38
CA GLN A 122 -18.93 -5.20 1.39
C GLN A 122 -17.51 -5.72 1.72
N GLY A 123 -16.78 -4.99 2.56
CA GLY A 123 -15.45 -5.38 3.02
C GLY A 123 -15.52 -6.43 4.14
N MET A 124 -14.52 -7.30 4.17
CA MET A 124 -14.25 -8.23 5.26
C MET A 124 -13.78 -7.50 6.51
N SER A 125 -13.96 -8.14 7.67
CA SER A 125 -13.35 -7.68 8.92
C SER A 125 -11.85 -7.83 8.87
N ASP A 126 -11.15 -6.89 9.50
CA ASP A 126 -9.72 -7.05 9.81
C ASP A 126 -9.51 -8.15 10.86
N PHE A 127 -8.26 -8.59 11.01
CA PHE A 127 -7.85 -9.51 12.06
C PHE A 127 -8.08 -8.88 13.43
N GLN A 128 -8.71 -9.63 14.32
CA GLN A 128 -8.94 -9.23 15.70
C GLN A 128 -7.87 -9.85 16.58
N TYR A 129 -7.24 -9.04 17.43
CA TYR A 129 -6.25 -9.51 18.39
C TYR A 129 -6.66 -9.08 19.80
N LEU A 130 -7.00 -10.05 20.65
CA LEU A 130 -7.45 -9.77 22.01
C LEU A 130 -6.26 -9.50 22.93
N ALA A 131 -6.43 -8.60 23.90
CA ALA A 131 -5.44 -8.33 24.93
C ALA A 131 -5.40 -9.45 25.97
N VAL A 132 -4.90 -10.62 25.56
CA VAL A 132 -4.77 -11.82 26.37
C VAL A 132 -3.35 -12.35 26.26
N HIS A 133 -2.73 -12.61 27.41
CA HIS A 133 -1.43 -13.26 27.49
C HIS A 133 -1.60 -14.70 27.97
N THR A 134 -0.91 -15.64 27.33
CA THR A 134 -0.87 -17.04 27.77
C THR A 134 0.44 -17.28 28.49
N GLU A 135 0.37 -17.57 29.79
CA GLU A 135 1.53 -17.90 30.61
C GLU A 135 2.10 -19.29 30.24
N ALA A 136 3.32 -19.58 30.67
CA ALA A 136 4.00 -20.86 30.38
C ALA A 136 3.19 -22.10 30.82
N GLY A 137 2.31 -21.97 31.82
CA GLY A 137 1.40 -23.03 32.27
C GLY A 137 0.09 -23.14 31.47
N GLY A 138 -0.05 -22.44 30.33
CA GLY A 138 -1.27 -22.43 29.50
C GLY A 138 -2.42 -21.58 30.06
N ARG A 139 -2.20 -20.89 31.19
CA ARG A 139 -3.21 -20.01 31.79
C ARG A 139 -3.32 -18.71 31.00
N HIS A 140 -4.54 -18.35 30.62
CA HIS A 140 -4.84 -17.09 29.95
C HIS A 140 -5.09 -15.98 30.99
N MET A 141 -4.39 -14.86 30.83
CA MET A 141 -4.53 -13.65 31.64
C MET A 141 -5.00 -12.49 30.76
N SER A 142 -6.04 -11.79 31.21
CA SER A 142 -6.49 -10.54 30.58
C SER A 142 -5.49 -9.42 30.83
N MET A 143 -5.10 -8.73 29.76
CA MET A 143 -4.14 -7.63 29.78
C MET A 143 -4.82 -6.25 29.77
N TYR A 144 -6.15 -6.19 29.62
CA TYR A 144 -6.89 -4.93 29.49
C TYR A 144 -6.64 -3.95 30.65
N SER A 145 -6.68 -4.43 31.90
CA SER A 145 -6.41 -3.59 33.08
C SER A 145 -4.95 -3.19 33.25
N LYS A 146 -4.03 -3.87 32.56
CA LYS A 146 -2.58 -3.62 32.63
C LYS A 146 -2.11 -2.69 31.51
N VAL A 147 -2.77 -2.71 30.35
CA VAL A 147 -2.38 -1.91 29.19
C VAL A 147 -3.23 -0.63 29.06
N LEU A 148 -4.51 -0.66 29.47
CA LEU A 148 -5.39 0.49 29.38
C LEU A 148 -5.43 1.26 30.69
N MET A 149 -5.06 2.53 30.65
CA MET A 149 -5.28 3.47 31.75
C MET A 149 -6.75 3.90 31.77
N LEU A 150 -7.57 3.18 32.55
CA LEU A 150 -8.97 3.55 32.77
C LEU A 150 -9.13 4.65 33.84
N LYS A 151 -8.10 4.84 34.67
CA LYS A 151 -8.02 5.83 35.75
C LYS A 151 -6.59 6.39 35.81
N PRO A 152 -6.38 7.53 36.48
CA PRO A 152 -5.03 8.00 36.79
C PRO A 152 -4.29 6.96 37.64
N GLU A 153 -3.16 6.46 37.14
CA GLU A 153 -2.37 5.43 37.80
C GLU A 153 -1.10 6.01 38.45
N LYS A 154 -0.55 5.29 39.44
CA LYS A 154 0.69 5.67 40.14
C LYS A 154 1.92 5.15 39.41
N GLU A 155 3.10 5.61 39.82
CA GLU A 155 4.40 5.22 39.26
C GLU A 155 4.58 3.69 39.11
N GLY A 156 4.14 2.89 40.09
CA GLY A 156 4.24 1.43 40.02
C GLY A 156 3.52 0.78 38.83
N PHE A 157 2.50 1.43 38.26
CA PHE A 157 1.84 0.96 37.05
C PHE A 157 2.72 1.11 35.80
N PHE A 158 3.64 2.06 35.77
CA PHE A 158 4.51 2.29 34.60
C PHE A 158 5.76 1.41 34.61
N HIS A 159 6.20 0.97 35.81
CA HIS A 159 7.36 0.09 35.98
C HIS A 159 6.99 -1.40 35.99
N GLN A 160 5.72 -1.75 35.81
CA GLN A 160 5.31 -3.15 35.74
C GLN A 160 5.91 -3.83 34.49
N GLU A 161 6.53 -4.99 34.66
CA GLU A 161 6.98 -5.79 33.54
C GLU A 161 5.77 -6.42 32.83
N LEU A 162 5.59 -6.09 31.56
CA LEU A 162 4.52 -6.63 30.73
C LEU A 162 5.09 -7.26 29.45
N PRO A 163 4.51 -8.37 29.00
CA PRO A 163 4.68 -8.83 27.63
C PRO A 163 4.36 -7.70 26.64
N LEU A 164 5.17 -7.56 25.59
CA LEU A 164 4.99 -6.53 24.57
C LEU A 164 3.62 -6.71 23.88
N TYR A 165 2.67 -5.82 24.19
CA TYR A 165 1.34 -5.80 23.61
C TYR A 165 1.08 -4.44 22.94
N ILE A 166 1.53 -4.30 21.70
CA ILE A 166 1.32 -3.12 20.87
C ILE A 166 0.84 -3.59 19.50
N PRO A 167 -0.46 -3.98 19.38
CA PRO A 167 -0.99 -4.41 18.10
C PRO A 167 -0.97 -3.25 17.10
N PRO A 168 -0.71 -3.51 15.81
CA PRO A 168 -0.86 -2.47 14.80
C PRO A 168 -2.33 -2.00 14.75
N PRO A 169 -2.57 -0.72 14.43
CA PRO A 169 -3.93 -0.19 14.30
C PRO A 169 -4.72 -0.87 13.18
N ILE A 170 -4.03 -1.52 12.23
CA ILE A 170 -4.58 -2.23 11.08
C ILE A 170 -3.67 -3.42 10.78
N PHE A 171 -4.22 -4.63 10.76
CA PHE A 171 -3.47 -5.84 10.41
C PHE A 171 -3.50 -6.08 8.91
N SER A 172 -4.69 -6.03 8.30
CA SER A 172 -4.89 -6.19 6.86
C SER A 172 -4.99 -4.85 6.17
N ARG A 173 -4.14 -4.65 5.15
CA ARG A 173 -4.20 -3.46 4.30
C ARG A 173 -5.33 -3.49 3.28
N LEU A 174 -6.00 -4.64 3.15
CA LEU A 174 -7.06 -4.90 2.19
C LEU A 174 -8.26 -5.49 2.93
N ASP A 175 -9.43 -4.92 2.71
CA ASP A 175 -10.70 -5.44 3.21
C ASP A 175 -11.52 -6.14 2.10
N THR A 176 -11.09 -6.07 0.84
CA THR A 176 -11.71 -6.81 -0.25
C THR A 176 -10.93 -8.09 -0.56
N PRO A 177 -11.61 -9.23 -0.77
CA PRO A 177 -10.94 -10.44 -1.22
C PRO A 177 -10.29 -10.19 -2.58
N VAL A 178 -9.03 -10.60 -2.73
CA VAL A 178 -8.34 -10.58 -4.02
C VAL A 178 -8.80 -11.79 -4.81
N ASP A 179 -9.22 -11.58 -6.06
CA ASP A 179 -9.51 -12.68 -6.97
C ASP A 179 -8.21 -13.45 -7.25
N TYR A 180 -8.07 -14.60 -6.60
CA TYR A 180 -6.95 -15.52 -6.77
C TYR A 180 -7.07 -16.29 -8.09
N SER A 181 -8.29 -16.38 -8.66
CA SER A 181 -8.65 -17.15 -9.86
C SER A 181 -8.09 -18.58 -9.91
N TYR A 182 -7.80 -19.17 -8.75
CA TYR A 182 -7.16 -20.50 -8.59
C TYR A 182 -6.04 -20.73 -9.60
N ARG A 183 -5.17 -19.73 -9.78
CA ARG A 183 -4.05 -19.87 -10.71
C ARG A 183 -3.23 -21.10 -10.31
N PRO A 184 -2.86 -21.97 -11.27
CA PRO A 184 -2.01 -23.11 -10.99
C PRO A 184 -0.79 -22.66 -10.20
N GLU A 185 -0.39 -23.47 -9.21
CA GLU A 185 0.87 -23.28 -8.49
C GLU A 185 1.98 -23.06 -9.52
N THR A 186 2.88 -22.10 -9.28
CA THR A 186 3.96 -21.82 -10.23
C THR A 186 4.83 -23.06 -10.33
N GLN A 187 4.71 -23.82 -11.44
CA GLN A 187 5.57 -24.98 -11.67
C GLN A 187 7.01 -24.49 -11.80
N HIS A 188 7.84 -24.87 -10.83
CA HIS A 188 9.28 -24.62 -10.89
C HIS A 188 9.95 -25.62 -11.83
N ARG A 189 11.16 -25.31 -12.27
CA ARG A 189 11.98 -26.19 -13.10
C ARG A 189 12.13 -27.57 -12.44
N GLU A 190 12.14 -28.63 -13.24
CA GLU A 190 12.37 -30.01 -12.76
C GLU A 190 13.59 -30.06 -11.82
N GLY A 191 13.41 -30.65 -10.64
CA GLY A 191 14.42 -30.74 -9.58
C GLY A 191 14.37 -29.66 -8.49
N TYR A 192 13.49 -28.65 -8.59
CA TYR A 192 13.27 -27.69 -7.50
C TYR A 192 12.27 -28.23 -6.47
N ASN A 193 12.78 -28.62 -5.30
CA ASN A 193 11.94 -28.89 -4.14
C ASN A 193 11.68 -27.57 -3.39
N ASN A 194 10.41 -27.26 -3.10
CA ASN A 194 10.11 -26.17 -2.18
C ASN A 194 10.84 -26.44 -0.84
N PRO A 195 11.50 -25.44 -0.24
CA PRO A 195 12.08 -25.60 1.08
C PRO A 195 10.99 -26.05 2.04
N SER A 196 11.32 -26.94 2.98
CA SER A 196 10.42 -27.29 4.07
C SER A 196 9.97 -25.99 4.74
N VAL A 197 8.66 -25.84 4.90
CA VAL A 197 8.07 -24.69 5.59
C VAL A 197 8.59 -24.75 7.03
N SER A 198 9.62 -23.96 7.34
CA SER A 198 10.03 -23.77 8.73
C SER A 198 8.90 -23.05 9.46
N GLY A 199 8.70 -23.35 10.76
CA GLY A 199 7.63 -22.70 11.56
C GLY A 199 7.71 -21.17 11.57
N GLU A 200 8.86 -20.59 11.21
CA GLU A 200 9.09 -19.15 11.09
C GLU A 200 8.55 -18.53 9.78
N ASN A 201 8.34 -19.31 8.72
CA ASN A 201 7.86 -18.82 7.43
C ASN A 201 6.58 -19.56 7.00
N LEU A 202 5.50 -19.39 7.76
CA LEU A 202 4.19 -19.99 7.51
C LEU A 202 3.64 -19.68 6.10
N ILE A 203 3.98 -18.50 5.57
CA ILE A 203 3.67 -18.07 4.20
C ILE A 203 4.84 -18.52 3.33
N GLY A 204 4.83 -19.80 2.93
CA GLY A 204 5.87 -20.38 2.09
C GLY A 204 6.24 -19.49 0.89
N LEU A 205 7.51 -19.43 0.54
CA LEU A 205 7.96 -18.72 -0.65
C LEU A 205 7.55 -19.54 -1.89
N SER A 206 6.42 -19.22 -2.53
CA SER A 206 5.96 -19.88 -3.77
C SER A 206 6.92 -19.73 -4.96
N ARG A 207 8.06 -19.05 -4.79
CA ARG A 207 9.08 -18.86 -5.83
C ARG A 207 10.45 -19.32 -5.36
N ALA A 208 11.11 -20.11 -6.21
CA ALA A 208 12.53 -20.40 -6.09
C ALA A 208 13.35 -19.14 -5.82
N ARG A 209 14.06 -19.12 -4.67
CA ARG A 209 14.98 -18.03 -4.33
C ARG A 209 16.03 -18.00 -5.42
N ARG A 210 16.02 -16.96 -6.25
CA ARG A 210 17.09 -16.73 -7.23
C ARG A 210 18.32 -16.33 -6.42
N PRO A 211 19.39 -17.13 -6.37
CA PRO A 211 20.55 -16.78 -5.57
C PRO A 211 21.12 -15.47 -6.12
N HIS A 212 21.08 -14.42 -5.30
CA HIS A 212 21.83 -13.21 -5.55
C HIS A 212 23.20 -13.50 -4.99
N ASN A 213 24.13 -13.92 -5.86
CA ASN A 213 25.51 -14.27 -5.50
C ASN A 213 26.34 -13.05 -5.07
N ALA A 214 25.70 -12.00 -4.56
CA ALA A 214 26.32 -10.81 -4.03
C ALA A 214 26.71 -11.05 -2.59
N ILE A 215 27.90 -10.59 -2.20
CA ILE A 215 28.31 -10.57 -0.80
C ILE A 215 27.79 -9.28 -0.18
N PHE A 216 27.03 -9.41 0.90
CA PHE A 216 26.46 -8.29 1.64
C PHE A 216 27.22 -8.10 2.94
N VAL A 217 27.71 -6.88 3.18
CA VAL A 217 28.55 -6.54 4.33
C VAL A 217 27.87 -5.46 5.16
N ASN A 218 27.94 -5.59 6.49
CA ASN A 218 27.52 -4.57 7.44
C ASN A 218 28.73 -3.72 7.84
N PHE A 219 28.51 -2.44 8.11
CA PHE A 219 29.58 -1.51 8.48
C PHE A 219 30.38 -1.94 9.73
N GLU A 220 29.69 -2.52 10.71
CA GLU A 220 30.27 -3.02 11.96
C GLU A 220 30.94 -4.41 11.83
N GLY A 221 30.91 -5.05 10.65
CA GLY A 221 31.47 -6.39 10.48
C GLY A 221 32.99 -6.36 10.28
N ASP A 222 33.74 -7.27 10.90
CA ASP A 222 35.20 -7.12 10.99
C ASP A 222 35.94 -7.16 9.64
N GLU A 223 35.54 -8.04 8.72
CA GLU A 223 36.28 -8.30 7.47
C GLU A 223 35.52 -7.90 6.20
N VAL A 224 36.26 -7.40 5.21
CA VAL A 224 35.74 -7.15 3.86
C VAL A 224 36.17 -8.27 2.90
N PRO A 225 35.32 -8.68 1.96
CA PRO A 225 35.67 -9.73 1.02
C PRO A 225 36.74 -9.28 0.01
N GLU A 226 37.71 -10.15 -0.24
CA GLU A 226 38.76 -9.95 -1.25
C GLU A 226 38.41 -10.51 -2.62
N GLN A 227 37.45 -11.44 -2.69
CA GLN A 227 37.06 -12.13 -3.91
C GLN A 227 35.55 -12.35 -3.99
N PRO A 228 34.99 -12.46 -5.22
CA PRO A 228 33.60 -12.83 -5.41
C PRO A 228 33.34 -14.27 -4.97
N LEU A 229 32.08 -14.58 -4.69
CA LEU A 229 31.65 -15.97 -4.52
C LEU A 229 31.92 -16.76 -5.81
N GLU A 230 32.39 -17.99 -5.68
CA GLU A 230 32.63 -18.89 -6.82
C GLU A 230 31.38 -19.05 -7.69
N ALA A 231 30.19 -19.10 -7.07
CA ALA A 231 28.92 -19.12 -7.77
C ALA A 231 28.69 -17.85 -8.63
N ALA A 232 29.13 -16.68 -8.18
CA ALA A 232 29.06 -15.44 -8.96
C ALA A 232 29.98 -15.52 -10.19
N ALA A 233 31.22 -15.99 -9.99
CA ALA A 233 32.20 -16.15 -11.06
C ALA A 233 31.72 -17.14 -12.14
N GLN A 234 31.20 -18.30 -11.73
CA GLN A 234 30.64 -19.28 -12.66
C GLN A 234 29.41 -18.76 -13.41
N THR A 235 28.55 -17.98 -12.72
CA THR A 235 27.37 -17.38 -13.36
C THR A 235 27.78 -16.34 -14.39
N TRP A 236 28.77 -15.49 -14.08
CA TRP A 236 29.26 -14.51 -15.03
C TRP A 236 29.93 -15.17 -16.24
N ARG A 237 30.78 -16.18 -16.05
CA ARG A 237 31.40 -16.95 -17.15
C ARG A 237 30.35 -17.53 -18.12
N LYS A 238 29.21 -18.00 -17.61
CA LYS A 238 28.10 -18.52 -18.44
C LYS A 238 27.36 -17.43 -19.21
N VAL A 239 27.29 -16.23 -18.67
CA VAL A 239 26.55 -15.09 -19.25
C VAL A 239 27.43 -14.26 -20.19
N CYS A 240 28.74 -14.24 -19.95
CA CYS A 240 29.73 -13.52 -20.73
C CYS A 240 30.13 -14.33 -21.97
N THR A 241 29.26 -14.34 -22.98
CA THR A 241 29.48 -15.09 -24.23
C THR A 241 29.95 -14.21 -25.39
N ASN A 242 29.58 -12.93 -25.38
CA ASN A 242 29.76 -12.05 -26.52
C ASN A 242 30.92 -11.07 -26.28
N PRO A 243 31.61 -10.59 -27.34
CA PRO A 243 32.67 -9.57 -27.21
C PRO A 243 32.21 -8.29 -26.51
N VAL A 244 30.93 -7.94 -26.66
CA VAL A 244 30.31 -6.78 -25.99
C VAL A 244 30.30 -6.97 -24.47
N ASP A 245 30.10 -8.18 -23.97
CA ASP A 245 30.04 -8.45 -22.53
C ASP A 245 31.43 -8.37 -21.89
N HIS A 246 32.45 -8.88 -22.58
CA HIS A 246 33.85 -8.70 -22.18
C HIS A 246 34.26 -7.23 -22.16
N LYS A 247 33.84 -6.45 -23.17
CA LYS A 247 34.07 -5.00 -23.20
C LYS A 247 33.42 -4.28 -22.01
N VAL A 248 32.17 -4.64 -21.68
CA VAL A 248 31.45 -4.07 -20.53
C VAL A 248 32.10 -4.45 -19.20
N GLU A 249 32.59 -5.68 -19.09
CA GLU A 249 33.37 -6.12 -17.92
C GLU A 249 34.62 -5.26 -17.73
N GLU A 250 35.36 -5.06 -18.81
CA GLU A 250 36.60 -4.28 -18.81
C GLU A 250 36.35 -2.78 -18.54
N GLU A 251 35.26 -2.22 -19.09
CA GLU A 251 34.80 -0.87 -18.78
C GLU A 251 34.41 -0.71 -17.29
N LEU A 252 33.72 -1.70 -16.71
CA LEU A 252 33.37 -1.66 -15.30
C LEU A 252 34.60 -1.79 -14.40
N ARG A 253 35.57 -2.62 -14.79
CA ARG A 253 36.86 -2.76 -14.09
C ARG A 253 37.61 -1.43 -14.05
N LYS A 254 37.72 -0.75 -15.19
CA LYS A 254 38.32 0.60 -15.30
C LYS A 254 37.60 1.62 -14.42
N LEU A 255 36.27 1.57 -14.35
CA LEU A 255 35.50 2.47 -13.47
C LEU A 255 35.80 2.24 -11.99
N PHE A 256 35.95 0.98 -11.56
CA PHE A 256 36.32 0.65 -10.18
C PHE A 256 37.79 0.96 -9.85
N GLU A 257 38.67 1.01 -10.86
CA GLU A 257 40.05 1.49 -10.71
C GLU A 257 40.11 3.00 -10.51
N ILE A 258 39.30 3.77 -11.26
CA ILE A 258 39.20 5.23 -11.10
C ILE A 258 38.58 5.59 -9.74
N ARG A 259 37.53 4.86 -9.34
CA ARG A 259 36.79 5.11 -8.09
C ARG A 259 36.37 3.78 -7.47
N PRO A 260 36.81 3.47 -6.24
CA PRO A 260 36.56 2.15 -5.65
C PRO A 260 35.11 1.90 -5.22
N ILE A 261 34.29 2.97 -5.09
CA ILE A 261 32.94 2.91 -4.54
C ILE A 261 31.91 3.59 -5.45
N TRP A 262 30.94 2.82 -5.96
CA TRP A 262 29.92 3.31 -6.88
C TRP A 262 28.50 2.94 -6.46
N SER A 263 27.56 3.88 -6.64
CA SER A 263 26.13 3.55 -6.61
C SER A 263 25.71 2.80 -7.88
N ARG A 264 24.68 1.93 -7.77
CA ARG A 264 24.13 1.23 -8.95
C ARG A 264 23.63 2.19 -10.04
N ASN A 265 23.14 3.36 -9.66
CA ASN A 265 22.67 4.38 -10.59
C ASN A 265 23.84 5.03 -11.34
N ALA A 266 24.92 5.34 -10.62
CA ALA A 266 26.13 5.90 -11.22
C ALA A 266 26.77 4.93 -12.23
N VAL A 267 26.82 3.62 -11.91
CA VAL A 267 27.30 2.61 -12.88
C VAL A 267 26.44 2.59 -14.14
N LYS A 268 25.12 2.64 -14.01
CA LYS A 268 24.20 2.67 -15.17
C LYS A 268 24.26 3.96 -15.97
N ALA A 269 24.69 5.06 -15.37
CA ALA A 269 24.89 6.32 -16.06
C ALA A 269 26.23 6.36 -16.79
N ASN A 270 27.24 5.60 -16.34
CA ASN A 270 28.55 5.57 -16.98
C ASN A 270 28.67 4.47 -18.06
N ILE A 271 28.05 3.29 -17.84
CA ILE A 271 28.12 2.13 -18.74
C ILE A 271 26.75 1.81 -19.35
N SER A 272 26.71 1.55 -20.65
CA SER A 272 25.50 1.06 -21.33
C SER A 272 25.40 -0.47 -21.26
N VAL A 273 24.84 -1.00 -20.17
CA VAL A 273 24.66 -2.44 -19.94
C VAL A 273 23.19 -2.79 -19.65
N HIS A 274 22.75 -3.96 -20.12
CA HIS A 274 21.40 -4.47 -19.83
C HIS A 274 21.21 -4.67 -18.31
N PRO A 275 20.07 -4.26 -17.70
CA PRO A 275 19.85 -4.36 -16.26
C PRO A 275 20.03 -5.76 -15.65
N ASP A 276 19.69 -6.80 -16.41
CA ASP A 276 19.83 -8.20 -15.96
C ASP A 276 21.28 -8.68 -15.99
N LYS A 277 22.09 -8.25 -16.97
CA LYS A 277 23.53 -8.56 -17.01
C LYS A 277 24.27 -7.83 -15.90
N LEU A 278 23.94 -6.55 -15.68
CA LEU A 278 24.50 -5.77 -14.57
C LEU A 278 24.21 -6.40 -13.20
N LYS A 279 23.07 -7.08 -13.03
CA LYS A 279 22.70 -7.78 -11.80
C LYS A 279 23.62 -8.96 -11.49
N VAL A 280 24.23 -9.56 -12.50
CA VAL A 280 25.19 -10.68 -12.36
C VAL A 280 26.62 -10.16 -12.30
N LEU A 281 26.94 -9.14 -13.09
CA LEU A 281 28.27 -8.55 -13.18
C LEU A 281 28.70 -7.83 -11.89
N LEU A 282 27.81 -7.06 -11.26
CA LEU A 282 28.14 -6.34 -10.01
C LEU A 282 28.58 -7.29 -8.88
N PRO A 283 27.83 -8.37 -8.56
CA PRO A 283 28.28 -9.39 -7.61
C PRO A 283 29.63 -10.05 -7.91
N PHE A 284 30.02 -10.09 -9.19
CA PHE A 284 31.30 -10.66 -9.61
C PHE A 284 32.47 -9.68 -9.42
N MET A 285 32.21 -8.37 -9.40
CA MET A 285 33.26 -7.34 -9.34
C MET A 285 33.36 -6.61 -7.99
N ALA A 286 32.27 -6.61 -7.21
CA ALA A 286 32.16 -5.81 -6.00
C ALA A 286 31.26 -6.49 -4.95
N TYR A 287 31.49 -6.14 -3.69
CA TYR A 287 30.58 -6.44 -2.59
C TYR A 287 29.65 -5.24 -2.32
N TYR A 288 28.58 -5.48 -1.57
CA TYR A 288 27.55 -4.47 -1.30
C TYR A 288 27.46 -4.14 0.18
N MET A 289 27.56 -2.85 0.52
CA MET A 289 27.45 -2.38 1.91
C MET A 289 25.98 -2.11 2.28
N ILE A 290 25.47 -2.76 3.33
CA ILE A 290 24.07 -2.63 3.76
C ILE A 290 23.87 -1.42 4.67
N THR A 291 24.78 -1.20 5.61
CA THR A 291 24.67 -0.20 6.69
C THR A 291 25.85 0.78 6.69
N GLY A 292 25.78 1.82 7.51
CA GLY A 292 26.85 2.81 7.66
C GLY A 292 26.92 3.89 6.58
N PRO A 293 28.02 4.68 6.56
CA PRO A 293 28.17 5.85 5.67
C PRO A 293 28.22 5.53 4.18
N TRP A 294 28.59 4.30 3.81
CA TRP A 294 28.63 3.82 2.42
C TRP A 294 27.46 2.88 2.09
N ARG A 295 26.37 2.92 2.88
CA ARG A 295 25.19 2.07 2.65
C ARG A 295 24.67 2.19 1.23
N SER A 296 24.18 1.07 0.70
CA SER A 296 23.63 0.97 -0.65
C SER A 296 24.61 1.25 -1.81
N LEU A 297 25.90 1.16 -1.55
CA LEU A 297 26.96 1.29 -2.56
C LEU A 297 27.65 -0.05 -2.82
N TRP A 298 28.19 -0.18 -4.04
CA TRP A 298 29.04 -1.28 -4.45
C TRP A 298 30.50 -0.88 -4.29
N ILE A 299 31.26 -1.72 -3.59
CA ILE A 299 32.67 -1.48 -3.27
C ILE A 299 33.49 -2.58 -3.92
N ARG A 300 34.55 -2.21 -4.62
CA ARG A 300 35.48 -3.17 -5.24
C ARG A 300 36.04 -4.11 -4.17
N PHE A 301 36.14 -5.40 -4.51
CA PHE A 301 36.75 -6.38 -3.61
C PHE A 301 38.17 -5.98 -3.20
N GLY A 302 38.52 -6.26 -1.93
CA GLY A 302 39.82 -5.91 -1.34
C GLY A 302 40.00 -4.43 -0.93
N TYR A 303 39.00 -3.56 -1.16
CA TYR A 303 39.04 -2.17 -0.69
C TYR A 303 38.13 -1.99 0.53
N ASP A 304 38.69 -1.58 1.68
CA ASP A 304 37.90 -1.29 2.89
C ASP A 304 37.83 0.23 3.14
N PRO A 305 36.68 0.89 2.90
CA PRO A 305 36.58 2.34 3.08
C PRO A 305 36.75 2.79 4.54
N ARG A 306 36.68 1.89 5.52
CA ARG A 306 36.85 2.22 6.95
C ARG A 306 38.32 2.44 7.31
N LYS A 307 39.25 1.87 6.53
CA LYS A 307 40.69 1.99 6.72
C LYS A 307 41.29 3.18 5.94
N HIS A 308 40.47 3.84 5.13
CA HIS A 308 40.87 4.83 4.13
C HIS A 308 40.15 6.16 4.38
N PRO A 309 40.78 7.15 5.05
CA PRO A 309 40.16 8.45 5.31
C PRO A 309 39.72 9.20 4.04
N ASP A 310 40.45 9.01 2.94
CA ASP A 310 40.13 9.50 1.59
C ASP A 310 38.79 8.96 1.07
N ALA A 311 38.28 7.84 1.59
CA ALA A 311 36.99 7.29 1.20
C ALA A 311 35.78 8.15 1.67
N LYS A 312 36.01 9.18 2.50
CA LYS A 312 34.98 10.09 3.02
C LYS A 312 34.17 10.74 1.89
N ILE A 313 34.81 11.13 0.79
CA ILE A 313 34.15 11.76 -0.37
C ILE A 313 33.18 10.82 -1.10
N TYR A 314 33.24 9.51 -0.84
CA TYR A 314 32.37 8.53 -1.46
C TYR A 314 31.15 8.15 -0.61
N GLN A 315 31.01 8.74 0.59
CA GLN A 315 29.87 8.49 1.47
C GLN A 315 28.55 8.93 0.82
N VAL A 316 27.45 8.30 1.23
CA VAL A 316 26.11 8.55 0.67
C VAL A 316 25.30 9.54 1.51
N LEU A 317 24.64 10.47 0.82
CA LEU A 317 23.68 11.42 1.37
C LEU A 317 22.25 11.03 0.96
N ASP A 318 21.34 11.02 1.93
CA ASP A 318 19.91 10.75 1.72
C ASP A 318 19.14 12.06 1.54
N PHE A 319 18.97 12.47 0.29
CA PHE A 319 18.24 13.69 -0.03
C PHE A 319 16.73 13.38 -0.13
N ARG A 320 15.91 14.05 0.68
CA ARG A 320 14.46 13.85 0.72
C ARG A 320 13.69 15.16 0.65
N ILE A 321 12.86 15.30 -0.39
CA ILE A 321 11.87 16.36 -0.49
C ILE A 321 10.61 15.93 0.26
N ARG A 322 10.30 16.66 1.34
CA ARG A 322 9.07 16.46 2.11
C ARG A 322 7.88 17.07 1.37
N CYS A 323 6.74 16.39 1.42
CA CYS A 323 5.48 16.84 0.83
C CYS A 323 4.47 17.09 1.95
N GLY A 324 3.63 18.10 1.81
CA GLY A 324 2.58 18.42 2.78
C GLY A 324 2.37 19.93 2.90
N MET A 325 1.17 20.32 3.35
CA MET A 325 0.78 21.73 3.48
C MET A 325 1.75 22.54 4.35
N LYS A 326 2.32 21.92 5.40
CA LYS A 326 3.35 22.55 6.25
C LYS A 326 4.63 22.94 5.49
N TYR A 327 4.92 22.26 4.39
CA TYR A 327 6.13 22.46 3.59
C TYR A 327 5.83 23.17 2.25
N GLY A 328 4.65 23.81 2.12
CA GLY A 328 4.29 24.61 0.95
C GLY A 328 3.88 23.82 -0.30
N TYR A 329 3.82 22.49 -0.24
CA TYR A 329 3.43 21.66 -1.39
C TYR A 329 2.18 20.83 -1.07
N ALA A 330 1.08 21.12 -1.75
CA ALA A 330 -0.04 20.20 -1.83
C ALA A 330 0.37 18.93 -2.62
N PRO A 331 -0.29 17.77 -2.42
CA PRO A 331 0.03 16.55 -3.15
C PRO A 331 -0.03 16.70 -4.68
N SER A 332 -0.88 17.61 -5.19
CA SER A 332 -1.04 17.96 -6.61
C SER A 332 0.06 18.87 -7.15
N ASP A 333 0.67 19.69 -6.29
CA ASP A 333 1.50 20.84 -6.72
C ASP A 333 3.00 20.56 -6.60
N MET A 334 3.36 19.34 -6.16
CA MET A 334 4.76 18.94 -6.01
C MET A 334 5.37 18.59 -7.38
N PRO A 335 6.36 19.35 -7.89
CA PRO A 335 6.92 19.17 -9.23
C PRO A 335 7.76 17.90 -9.37
N VAL A 336 8.18 17.31 -8.25
CA VAL A 336 9.02 16.10 -8.22
C VAL A 336 8.19 14.85 -7.91
N LYS A 337 8.33 13.83 -8.77
CA LYS A 337 7.63 12.55 -8.63
C LYS A 337 8.18 11.74 -7.45
N ALA A 338 7.30 11.07 -6.72
CA ALA A 338 7.73 10.08 -5.74
C ALA A 338 8.16 8.78 -6.46
N LYS A 339 9.36 8.27 -6.17
CA LYS A 339 9.83 6.96 -6.70
C LYS A 339 8.94 5.80 -6.24
N ARG A 340 8.40 5.91 -5.02
CA ARG A 340 7.31 5.11 -4.43
C ARG A 340 6.44 6.07 -3.62
N SER A 341 5.17 6.23 -3.98
CA SER A 341 4.28 7.17 -3.29
C SER A 341 3.71 6.52 -2.03
N THR A 342 4.05 7.05 -0.85
CA THR A 342 3.35 6.75 0.40
C THR A 342 1.95 7.35 0.43
N TYR A 343 1.71 8.44 -0.32
CA TYR A 343 0.41 9.09 -0.47
C TYR A 343 -0.57 8.31 -1.35
N ASN A 344 -0.12 7.23 -2.02
CA ASN A 344 -1.03 6.31 -2.70
C ASN A 344 -1.70 5.33 -1.72
N TYR A 345 -1.31 5.33 -0.45
CA TYR A 345 -2.00 4.59 0.61
C TYR A 345 -3.37 5.23 0.90
N SER A 346 -4.46 4.51 0.64
CA SER A 346 -5.76 4.83 1.23
C SER A 346 -5.79 4.19 2.60
N LEU A 347 -6.10 4.97 3.64
CA LEU A 347 -6.46 4.36 4.91
C LEU A 347 -7.71 3.51 4.65
N PRO A 348 -7.82 2.29 5.21
CA PRO A 348 -9.00 1.45 5.06
C PRO A 348 -10.31 2.18 5.37
N ILE A 349 -10.30 3.14 6.30
CA ILE A 349 -11.46 3.98 6.68
C ILE A 349 -11.78 5.13 5.71
N THR A 350 -10.96 5.35 4.68
CA THR A 350 -11.13 6.44 3.70
C THR A 350 -11.33 5.91 2.30
N VAL A 351 -12.29 6.48 1.57
CA VAL A 351 -12.43 6.22 0.14
C VAL A 351 -11.60 7.24 -0.61
N LYS A 352 -10.57 6.80 -1.34
CA LYS A 352 -10.04 7.63 -2.41
C LYS A 352 -11.07 7.60 -3.52
N LYS A 353 -11.76 8.73 -3.74
CA LYS A 353 -12.36 8.97 -5.05
C LYS A 353 -11.20 8.90 -6.03
N THR A 354 -11.04 7.77 -6.72
CA THR A 354 -10.46 7.81 -8.04
C THR A 354 -11.32 8.81 -8.79
N THR A 355 -10.76 9.98 -9.10
CA THR A 355 -11.31 10.77 -10.19
C THR A 355 -11.48 9.78 -11.32
N SER A 356 -12.73 9.46 -11.64
CA SER A 356 -13.06 8.79 -12.90
C SER A 356 -12.28 9.58 -13.94
N GLN A 357 -11.25 8.98 -14.52
CA GLN A 357 -10.73 9.52 -15.76
C GLN A 357 -11.91 9.41 -16.70
N LEU A 358 -12.65 10.52 -16.86
CA LEU A 358 -13.49 10.70 -18.01
C LEU A 358 -12.53 10.46 -19.17
N ALA A 359 -12.72 9.35 -19.87
CA ALA A 359 -12.01 9.09 -21.10
C ALA A 359 -12.39 10.21 -22.07
N THR A 360 -11.64 11.31 -22.05
CA THR A 360 -11.77 12.37 -23.02
C THR A 360 -11.37 11.77 -24.37
N MET A 361 -12.23 11.94 -25.39
CA MET A 361 -12.03 11.42 -26.76
C MET A 361 -10.72 11.86 -27.44
N HIS A 362 -9.88 12.66 -26.78
CA HIS A 362 -8.55 13.02 -27.25
C HIS A 362 -7.53 11.87 -27.19
N ASP A 363 -7.70 10.87 -26.33
CA ASP A 363 -6.77 9.73 -26.23
C ASP A 363 -6.91 8.70 -27.37
N LEU A 364 -7.97 8.77 -28.18
CA LEU A 364 -8.14 7.88 -29.34
C LEU A 364 -7.50 8.40 -30.64
N LYS A 365 -7.11 9.68 -30.69
CA LYS A 365 -6.52 10.29 -31.91
C LYS A 365 -5.01 10.14 -32.01
N GLN A 366 -4.31 9.67 -30.97
CA GLN A 366 -2.85 9.51 -31.01
C GLN A 366 -2.38 8.20 -31.66
N GLY A 367 -3.31 7.37 -32.17
CA GLY A 367 -3.01 6.07 -32.77
C GLY A 367 -3.16 6.00 -34.30
N LEU A 368 -3.62 7.06 -34.98
CA LEU A 368 -3.90 7.03 -36.42
C LEU A 368 -3.64 8.40 -37.06
N ASP A 369 -2.38 8.67 -37.42
CA ASP A 369 -2.05 9.63 -38.47
C ASP A 369 -0.87 9.09 -39.31
N PRO A 370 -1.06 8.88 -40.62
CA PRO A 370 0.01 8.59 -41.57
C PRO A 370 0.44 9.88 -42.26
N SER A 371 1.51 10.55 -41.83
CA SER A 371 2.24 11.45 -42.70
C SER A 371 3.66 11.72 -42.16
N GLY A 372 4.63 11.56 -43.06
CA GLY A 372 6.03 11.79 -42.77
C GLY A 372 6.35 13.27 -42.64
N SER A 373 7.09 13.61 -41.59
CA SER A 373 8.12 14.64 -41.70
C SER A 373 9.42 14.07 -41.14
N ALA A 374 10.43 14.05 -42.00
CA ALA A 374 11.75 13.53 -41.70
C ALA A 374 12.44 14.42 -40.67
N SER A 375 12.43 14.01 -39.40
CA SER A 375 13.33 14.54 -38.38
C SER A 375 14.51 13.59 -38.24
N ALA A 376 15.71 14.16 -38.39
CA ALA A 376 17.04 13.56 -38.36
C ALA A 376 17.16 12.27 -37.53
N ARG A 377 17.77 11.25 -38.15
CA ARG A 377 18.22 10.00 -37.52
C ARG A 377 19.00 10.31 -36.24
N LYS A 378 18.36 10.19 -35.07
CA LYS A 378 19.07 10.08 -33.80
C LYS A 378 19.88 8.80 -33.85
N SER A 379 21.20 8.93 -33.78
CA SER A 379 22.14 7.81 -33.70
C SER A 379 21.68 6.80 -32.65
N ALA A 380 21.57 5.54 -33.02
CA ALA A 380 21.22 4.44 -32.14
C ALA A 380 22.38 4.05 -31.21
N SER A 381 22.82 4.94 -30.32
CA SER A 381 23.75 4.58 -29.25
C SER A 381 23.13 4.85 -27.88
N ASN A 382 23.16 3.84 -27.02
CA ASN A 382 22.85 3.87 -25.59
C ASN A 382 21.36 3.76 -25.16
N LYS A 383 20.69 2.65 -25.52
CA LYS A 383 19.33 2.32 -25.06
C LYS A 383 19.21 2.16 -23.52
N TYR A 384 20.31 1.89 -22.80
CA TYR A 384 20.31 1.55 -21.38
C TYR A 384 21.06 2.53 -20.45
N LYS A 385 21.74 3.54 -21.01
CA LYS A 385 22.51 4.52 -20.23
C LYS A 385 21.55 5.50 -19.55
N LEU A 386 21.65 5.65 -18.23
CA LEU A 386 20.84 6.61 -17.49
C LEU A 386 21.37 8.04 -17.68
N LYS A 387 20.50 9.03 -17.48
CA LYS A 387 20.90 10.44 -17.42
C LYS A 387 21.74 10.69 -16.16
N ASP A 388 22.70 11.60 -16.25
CA ASP A 388 23.59 11.94 -15.14
C ASP A 388 22.87 12.51 -13.93
N SER A 389 21.74 13.20 -14.15
CA SER A 389 20.88 13.75 -13.09
C SER A 389 20.35 12.70 -12.10
N VAL A 390 20.49 11.40 -12.39
CA VAL A 390 20.06 10.29 -11.54
C VAL A 390 21.07 9.99 -10.42
N TYR A 391 22.29 10.51 -10.49
CA TYR A 391 23.32 10.35 -9.45
C TYR A 391 24.20 11.58 -9.22
N ILE A 392 24.17 12.57 -10.13
CA ILE A 392 24.84 13.87 -9.95
C ILE A 392 23.80 14.91 -9.54
N PHE A 393 24.08 15.63 -8.47
CA PHE A 393 23.32 16.81 -8.08
C PHE A 393 23.98 18.05 -8.69
N ARG A 394 23.18 18.94 -9.29
CA ARG A 394 23.62 20.22 -9.83
C ARG A 394 22.78 21.32 -9.20
N GLU A 395 23.43 22.40 -8.79
CA GLU A 395 22.73 23.56 -8.26
C GLU A 395 21.67 24.09 -9.24
N GLY A 396 20.51 24.49 -8.72
CA GLY A 396 19.36 24.93 -9.52
C GLY A 396 18.55 23.82 -10.20
N ALA A 397 19.01 22.55 -10.19
CA ALA A 397 18.27 21.43 -10.80
C ALA A 397 17.38 20.70 -9.80
N LEU A 398 16.13 20.42 -10.18
CA LEU A 398 15.25 19.55 -9.40
C LEU A 398 15.69 18.08 -9.54
N PRO A 399 15.73 17.31 -8.43
CA PRO A 399 16.07 15.90 -8.50
C PRO A 399 15.00 15.10 -9.26
N PRO A 400 15.35 14.01 -9.95
CA PRO A 400 14.38 13.18 -10.67
C PRO A 400 13.30 12.57 -9.78
N TYR A 401 13.60 12.31 -8.51
CA TYR A 401 12.68 11.72 -7.54
C TYR A 401 12.74 12.44 -6.19
N ARG A 402 11.65 12.36 -5.42
CA ARG A 402 11.58 12.97 -4.07
C ARG A 402 12.60 12.42 -3.08
N GLN A 403 13.09 11.20 -3.31
CA GLN A 403 14.14 10.59 -2.51
C GLN A 403 15.28 10.19 -3.45
N MET A 404 16.46 10.75 -3.20
CA MET A 404 17.68 10.48 -3.94
C MET A 404 18.81 10.10 -2.99
N PHE A 405 19.75 9.33 -3.51
CA PHE A 405 20.98 8.96 -2.83
C PHE A 405 22.14 9.46 -3.67
N TYR A 406 22.80 10.50 -3.20
CA TYR A 406 23.96 11.11 -3.84
C TYR A 406 25.23 10.72 -3.09
N GLN A 407 26.37 10.58 -3.77
CA GLN A 407 27.65 10.50 -3.06
C GLN A 407 28.25 11.90 -3.00
N PHE A 408 29.06 12.22 -1.97
CA PHE A 408 29.61 13.58 -1.82
C PHE A 408 30.36 14.07 -3.06
N CYS A 409 31.19 13.21 -3.66
CA CYS A 409 31.92 13.53 -4.89
C CYS A 409 31.03 13.77 -6.12
N ASP A 410 29.73 13.47 -6.05
CA ASP A 410 28.77 13.67 -7.14
C ASP A 410 27.89 14.93 -6.92
N LEU A 411 28.24 15.77 -5.95
CA LEU A 411 27.61 17.07 -5.71
C LEU A 411 28.38 18.17 -6.46
N ASN A 412 27.77 18.75 -7.49
CA ASN A 412 28.33 19.88 -8.21
C ASN A 412 27.66 21.18 -7.74
N VAL A 413 28.14 21.70 -6.61
CA VAL A 413 27.73 22.97 -6.00
C VAL A 413 28.99 23.81 -5.83
N ASP A 414 28.96 25.06 -6.29
CA ASP A 414 30.15 25.91 -6.39
C ASP A 414 30.74 26.25 -5.00
N GLU A 415 29.96 26.12 -3.92
CA GLU A 415 30.37 26.42 -2.54
C GLU A 415 31.28 25.35 -1.90
N TYR A 416 31.17 24.06 -2.25
CA TYR A 416 32.00 23.00 -1.62
C TYR A 416 33.42 22.93 -2.17
N ALA A 417 33.69 23.54 -3.32
CA ALA A 417 35.06 23.65 -3.84
C ALA A 417 35.94 24.57 -2.99
N ALA A 418 35.35 25.41 -2.13
CA ALA A 418 36.07 26.36 -1.27
C ALA A 418 36.37 25.82 0.14
N GLU A 419 35.57 24.89 0.68
CA GLU A 419 35.76 24.37 2.05
C GLU A 419 36.73 23.18 2.16
N ASP A 420 37.06 22.50 1.05
CA ASP A 420 37.93 21.31 1.03
C ASP A 420 39.44 21.64 1.16
N HIS A 421 39.79 22.90 1.48
CA HIS A 421 41.17 23.36 1.73
C HIS A 421 41.45 23.68 3.20
N SER A 422 40.58 23.31 4.14
CA SER A 422 40.86 23.49 5.57
C SER A 422 40.18 22.44 6.45
N PRO A 423 40.84 21.31 6.75
CA PRO A 423 40.50 20.54 7.94
C PRO A 423 41.33 21.06 9.13
N GLN A 424 40.64 21.55 10.17
CA GLN A 424 41.17 21.58 11.54
C GLN A 424 41.11 20.18 12.15
#